data_AF-A0A3N2MY20-F1
#
_entry.id   AF-A0A3N2MY20-F1
#
_cell.length_a   1.000
_cell.length_b   1.000
_cell.length_c   1.000
_cell.angle_alpha   90.00
_cell.angle_beta   90.00
_cell.angle_gamma   90.00
#
_symmetry.space_group_name_H-M   'P 1'
#
loop_
_entity.id
_entity.type
_entity.pdbx_description
1 polymer ?
#
loop_
_entity_poly.entity_id
_entity_poly.type
_entity_poly.pdbx_seq_one_letter_code
_entity_poly.pdbx_strand_id
1 'polypeptide(L)'
;MPWGKSVSVPQPDLNFHSKSATHSGNPTRQRKKEWRALQIPEDKLKSLTTADLLTVCLDFPYAMDMLAYDYPEVGFNAVCKEFNGYRELLTRKDLADALLKKCEAIPAGIASILNKDEVTQGDYSFKCYILFYMMGIEEVTSSLDAEQSAKFTASIREATTKMKAYPDIFGISYRTGVKKSGISLLSDPAYNDATRTIPNGYLVYIKELVSGDFSSSEKKNYKNWAINVYKVEFVEDVTYTYNCHFYGWYMQSIHNSERLWLNNPSIYWESGLYYEVPEKEGEVVLYYDSSDFWYYKCWHSARRINSNQYVSKWGAGCLVKHTPTNVPEEYGKSRKYYKRYRPTIDGPVLTSSSGTYSIDLLPPGYSVTWSLSDSYYAQNCMTVDANGSCTITRATNRDMDNATLTATLHYNGHVATTVTKTIHAYSGFKATYDWTDPNNKQSLDYPYIIYRQSTHKGQGLNIYSLNLINATVAYDGDMVPTRWVYDDYNGYINVRFDSDTRAQAFVITVNCEAGEYRIIVLNQARSYSLSAGMDGDNLNVSIGNENSDALAQKFSTVGIQASAEELEWTLEVYDTVNSRMVYSGKVMSTETSINTSGWTPGIYVVRATLGDNTLSKKILIK
;
A
#
# COMPACT_ATOMS: atom_id res chain seq x y z
N MET A 1 47.58 -29.63 -16.77
CA MET A 1 46.59 -29.83 -17.85
C MET A 1 45.76 -28.56 -17.93
N PRO A 2 45.44 -28.06 -19.14
CA PRO A 2 44.45 -27.00 -19.29
C PRO A 2 43.09 -27.51 -18.79
N TRP A 3 42.24 -26.60 -18.33
CA TRP A 3 40.90 -26.82 -17.75
C TRP A 3 39.86 -27.48 -18.69
N GLY A 4 40.29 -28.29 -19.66
CA GLY A 4 39.48 -28.69 -20.82
C GLY A 4 39.39 -30.19 -21.10
N LYS A 5 39.64 -31.08 -20.14
CA LYS A 5 39.23 -32.48 -20.27
C LYS A 5 38.43 -32.90 -19.05
N SER A 6 37.12 -32.91 -19.22
CA SER A 6 36.20 -33.61 -18.31
C SER A 6 36.63 -35.07 -18.26
N VAL A 7 37.03 -35.52 -17.07
CA VAL A 7 36.91 -36.95 -16.76
C VAL A 7 35.42 -37.20 -16.65
N SER A 8 34.87 -38.06 -17.49
CA SER A 8 33.46 -38.45 -17.47
C SER A 8 33.17 -39.21 -16.17
N VAL A 9 32.91 -38.47 -15.09
CA VAL A 9 32.10 -38.96 -13.99
C VAL A 9 30.71 -39.21 -14.57
N PRO A 10 30.05 -40.34 -14.29
CA PRO A 10 28.72 -40.61 -14.83
C PRO A 10 27.80 -39.45 -14.48
N GLN A 11 27.33 -38.71 -15.50
CA GLN A 11 26.19 -37.84 -15.29
C GLN A 11 25.03 -38.77 -14.91
N PRO A 12 24.35 -38.57 -13.77
CA PRO A 12 23.05 -39.19 -13.58
C PRO A 12 22.18 -38.70 -14.74
N ASP A 13 21.57 -39.66 -15.44
CA ASP A 13 20.70 -39.46 -16.59
C ASP A 13 19.53 -38.54 -16.19
N LEU A 14 19.70 -37.23 -16.35
CA LEU A 14 18.69 -36.21 -16.05
C LEU A 14 17.70 -36.04 -17.20
N ASN A 15 17.31 -37.13 -17.84
CA ASN A 15 16.17 -37.18 -18.75
C ASN A 15 14.86 -37.23 -17.97
N PHE A 16 14.46 -36.11 -17.37
CA PHE A 16 13.06 -35.91 -17.02
C PHE A 16 12.31 -35.49 -18.28
N HIS A 17 11.85 -36.49 -19.04
CA HIS A 17 10.75 -36.30 -19.97
C HIS A 17 9.60 -35.61 -19.22
N SER A 18 9.11 -34.52 -19.80
CA SER A 18 7.94 -33.77 -19.37
C SER A 18 6.76 -34.70 -19.13
N LYS A 19 6.51 -35.04 -17.87
CA LYS A 19 5.18 -35.44 -17.40
C LYS A 19 4.81 -34.48 -16.30
N SER A 20 3.72 -33.76 -16.55
CA SER A 20 3.01 -32.98 -15.55
C SER A 20 2.79 -33.84 -14.30
N ALA A 21 3.44 -33.49 -13.22
CA ALA A 21 3.21 -34.11 -11.93
C ALA A 21 3.17 -33.01 -10.87
N THR A 22 1.96 -32.72 -10.43
CA THR A 22 1.65 -32.08 -9.15
C THR A 22 2.52 -32.68 -8.03
N HIS A 23 3.59 -31.99 -7.62
CA HIS A 23 4.48 -32.48 -6.57
C HIS A 23 4.33 -31.66 -5.30
N SER A 24 3.49 -32.17 -4.40
CA SER A 24 3.41 -31.86 -2.98
C SER A 24 4.55 -32.51 -2.16
N GLY A 25 5.76 -32.59 -2.71
CA GLY A 25 6.93 -33.13 -2.02
C GLY A 25 7.63 -32.02 -1.21
N ASN A 26 8.04 -32.31 0.04
CA ASN A 26 8.83 -31.37 0.85
C ASN A 26 10.18 -31.08 0.15
N PRO A 27 10.43 -29.86 -0.37
CA PRO A 27 11.59 -29.56 -1.21
C PRO A 27 12.95 -29.81 -0.55
N THR A 28 13.05 -29.65 0.77
CA THR A 28 14.28 -29.97 1.53
C THR A 28 14.62 -31.46 1.44
N ARG A 29 13.60 -32.33 1.37
CA ARG A 29 13.79 -33.78 1.23
C ARG A 29 14.29 -34.14 -0.17
N GLN A 30 13.93 -33.34 -1.18
CA GLN A 30 14.42 -33.52 -2.54
C GLN A 30 15.87 -33.07 -2.67
N ARG A 31 16.23 -31.88 -2.17
CA ARG A 31 17.63 -31.43 -2.16
C ARG A 31 18.54 -32.40 -1.40
N LYS A 32 18.13 -32.89 -0.23
CA LYS A 32 18.91 -33.88 0.53
C LYS A 32 19.10 -35.21 -0.21
N LYS A 33 18.14 -35.60 -1.05
CA LYS A 33 18.32 -36.78 -1.93
C LYS A 33 19.34 -36.50 -3.02
N GLU A 34 19.31 -35.32 -3.63
CA GLU A 34 20.26 -34.91 -4.66
C GLU A 34 21.70 -34.83 -4.12
N TRP A 35 21.90 -34.22 -2.95
CA TRP A 35 23.21 -34.20 -2.27
C TRP A 35 23.75 -35.58 -1.93
N ARG A 36 22.88 -36.49 -1.47
CA ARG A 36 23.26 -37.88 -1.21
C ARG A 36 23.69 -38.62 -2.48
N ALA A 37 23.03 -38.33 -3.61
CA ALA A 37 23.39 -38.91 -4.90
C ALA A 37 24.73 -38.38 -5.44
N LEU A 38 25.18 -37.21 -4.98
CA LEU A 38 26.45 -36.61 -5.37
C LEU A 38 27.65 -37.06 -4.53
N GLN A 39 27.45 -37.82 -3.44
CA GLN A 39 28.59 -38.33 -2.65
C GLN A 39 29.46 -39.26 -3.50
N ILE A 40 30.78 -39.14 -3.37
CA ILE A 40 31.73 -40.01 -4.05
C ILE A 40 31.79 -41.36 -3.32
N PRO A 41 31.65 -42.51 -3.98
CA PRO A 41 31.87 -43.81 -3.34
C PRO A 41 33.26 -43.88 -2.68
N GLU A 42 33.35 -44.45 -1.46
CA GLU A 42 34.57 -44.40 -0.65
C GLU A 42 35.80 -45.01 -1.37
N ASP A 43 35.61 -46.10 -2.10
CA ASP A 43 36.65 -46.74 -2.90
C ASP A 43 37.17 -45.80 -4.01
N LYS A 44 36.27 -45.05 -4.65
CA LYS A 44 36.63 -44.06 -5.68
C LYS A 44 37.29 -42.84 -5.07
N LEU A 45 36.77 -42.35 -3.95
CA LEU A 45 37.28 -41.18 -3.24
C LEU A 45 38.76 -41.34 -2.89
N LYS A 46 39.15 -42.50 -2.36
CA LYS A 46 40.55 -42.81 -2.03
C LYS A 46 41.44 -43.02 -3.26
N SER A 47 40.87 -43.46 -4.39
CA SER A 47 41.62 -43.68 -5.63
C SER A 47 41.94 -42.40 -6.42
N LEU A 48 41.21 -41.30 -6.18
CA LEU A 48 41.42 -40.04 -6.89
C LEU A 48 42.74 -39.39 -6.48
N THR A 49 43.45 -38.83 -7.45
CA THR A 49 44.59 -37.93 -7.17
C THR A 49 44.08 -36.65 -6.53
N THR A 50 44.92 -35.95 -5.77
CA THR A 50 44.54 -34.68 -5.15
C THR A 50 44.15 -33.61 -6.20
N ALA A 51 44.79 -33.63 -7.38
CA ALA A 51 44.45 -32.74 -8.48
C ALA A 51 43.08 -33.04 -9.12
N ASP A 52 42.73 -34.32 -9.25
CA ASP A 52 41.42 -34.73 -9.77
C ASP A 52 40.33 -34.43 -8.74
N LEU A 53 40.57 -34.74 -7.46
CA LEU A 53 39.63 -34.45 -6.38
C LEU A 53 39.39 -32.94 -6.21
N LEU A 54 40.43 -32.12 -6.33
CA LEU A 54 40.30 -30.67 -6.35
C LEU A 54 39.42 -30.21 -7.53
N THR A 55 39.58 -30.81 -8.70
CA THR A 55 38.73 -30.48 -9.87
C THR A 55 37.28 -30.87 -9.61
N VAL A 56 37.03 -32.06 -9.04
CA VAL A 56 35.67 -32.48 -8.64
C VAL A 56 35.04 -31.52 -7.64
N CYS A 57 35.81 -31.00 -6.67
CA CYS A 57 35.32 -30.02 -5.72
C CYS A 57 34.99 -28.68 -6.37
N LEU A 58 35.83 -28.19 -7.29
CA LEU A 58 35.59 -26.94 -8.02
C LEU A 58 34.39 -27.03 -8.98
N ASP A 59 34.10 -28.23 -9.50
CA ASP A 59 32.96 -28.50 -10.38
C ASP A 59 31.70 -28.95 -9.61
N PHE A 60 31.72 -28.92 -8.27
CA PHE A 60 30.62 -29.41 -7.46
C PHE A 60 29.36 -28.55 -7.67
N PRO A 61 28.21 -29.12 -8.08
CA PRO A 61 27.02 -28.35 -8.47
C PRO A 61 26.45 -27.42 -7.40
N TYR A 62 26.70 -27.72 -6.12
CA TYR A 62 26.24 -26.91 -4.99
C TYR A 62 27.35 -26.05 -4.38
N ALA A 63 28.52 -25.93 -5.01
CA ALA A 63 29.60 -25.09 -4.49
C ALA A 63 29.18 -23.60 -4.41
N MET A 64 28.28 -23.14 -5.29
CA MET A 64 27.72 -21.78 -5.25
C MET A 64 26.84 -21.48 -4.02
N ASP A 65 26.46 -22.51 -3.24
CA ASP A 65 25.83 -22.31 -1.93
C ASP A 65 26.72 -21.47 -1.00
N MET A 66 28.04 -21.44 -1.22
CA MET A 66 28.97 -20.61 -0.44
C MET A 66 28.60 -19.13 -0.44
N LEU A 67 28.03 -18.61 -1.54
CA LEU A 67 27.63 -17.19 -1.67
C LEU A 67 26.23 -16.90 -1.14
N ALA A 68 25.49 -17.95 -0.77
CA ALA A 68 24.20 -17.78 -0.14
C ALA A 68 24.34 -17.33 1.32
N TYR A 69 25.55 -17.19 1.88
CA TYR A 69 25.76 -16.79 3.27
C TYR A 69 26.43 -15.41 3.35
N ASP A 70 26.12 -14.67 4.43
CA ASP A 70 26.75 -13.36 4.70
C ASP A 70 28.26 -13.48 4.97
N TYR A 71 28.70 -14.64 5.44
CA TYR A 71 30.11 -14.95 5.73
C TYR A 71 30.59 -16.13 4.88
N PRO A 72 31.64 -15.94 4.03
CA PRO A 72 32.20 -17.00 3.20
C PRO A 72 32.65 -18.24 3.96
N GLU A 73 33.14 -18.09 5.19
CA GLU A 73 33.52 -19.21 6.07
C GLU A 73 32.33 -20.09 6.44
N VAL A 74 31.21 -19.47 6.81
CA VAL A 74 29.98 -20.21 7.11
C VAL A 74 29.52 -20.98 5.87
N GLY A 75 29.56 -20.34 4.70
CA GLY A 75 29.19 -20.98 3.43
C GLY A 75 30.12 -22.12 3.03
N PHE A 76 31.44 -21.93 3.13
CA PHE A 76 32.42 -22.98 2.83
C PHE A 76 32.26 -24.17 3.79
N ASN A 77 32.13 -23.91 5.09
CA ASN A 77 31.95 -24.96 6.10
C ASN A 77 30.64 -25.73 5.90
N ALA A 78 29.56 -25.04 5.52
CA ALA A 78 28.28 -25.68 5.19
C ALA A 78 28.43 -26.66 4.02
N VAL A 79 29.09 -26.25 2.94
CA VAL A 79 29.32 -27.10 1.77
C VAL A 79 30.27 -28.28 2.10
N CYS A 80 31.33 -28.03 2.88
CA CYS A 80 32.28 -29.05 3.31
C CYS A 80 31.64 -30.13 4.18
N LYS A 81 30.76 -29.72 5.10
CA LYS A 81 30.03 -30.63 5.98
C LYS A 81 29.15 -31.61 5.21
N GLU A 82 28.59 -31.17 4.09
CA GLU A 82 27.61 -31.95 3.34
C GLU A 82 28.23 -32.80 2.20
N PHE A 83 29.39 -32.43 1.61
CA PHE A 83 30.03 -33.18 0.52
C PHE A 83 31.35 -33.87 0.93
N ASN A 84 31.43 -35.19 0.77
CA ASN A 84 32.61 -35.97 1.18
C ASN A 84 33.89 -35.66 0.39
N GLY A 85 33.78 -35.13 -0.83
CA GLY A 85 34.93 -34.73 -1.62
C GLY A 85 35.75 -33.62 -0.95
N TYR A 86 35.10 -32.56 -0.44
CA TYR A 86 35.79 -31.50 0.28
C TYR A 86 36.42 -32.02 1.57
N ARG A 87 35.72 -32.85 2.33
CA ARG A 87 36.25 -33.42 3.59
C ARG A 87 37.52 -34.23 3.36
N GLU A 88 37.52 -35.08 2.33
CA GLU A 88 38.73 -35.82 1.95
C GLU A 88 39.83 -34.88 1.45
N LEU A 89 39.50 -33.93 0.57
CA LEU A 89 40.47 -33.02 -0.04
C LEU A 89 41.26 -32.25 1.01
N LEU A 90 40.58 -31.74 2.04
CA LEU A 90 41.20 -30.96 3.13
C LEU A 90 42.13 -31.79 4.02
N THR A 91 42.12 -33.12 3.91
CA THR A 91 43.06 -34.00 4.63
C THR A 91 44.31 -34.37 3.81
N ARG A 92 44.35 -34.01 2.52
CA ARG A 92 45.45 -34.37 1.60
C ARG A 92 46.69 -33.52 1.87
N LYS A 93 47.81 -34.16 2.18
CA LYS A 93 49.10 -33.50 2.47
C LYS A 93 49.67 -32.70 1.29
N ASP A 94 49.35 -33.11 0.06
CA ASP A 94 49.77 -32.48 -1.20
C ASP A 94 48.73 -31.47 -1.74
N LEU A 95 47.73 -31.09 -0.94
CA LEU A 95 46.70 -30.12 -1.33
C LEU A 95 47.31 -28.76 -1.71
N ALA A 96 48.29 -28.28 -0.94
CA ALA A 96 48.93 -26.99 -1.20
C ALA A 96 49.55 -26.92 -2.61
N ASP A 97 50.23 -28.00 -3.04
CA ASP A 97 50.85 -28.09 -4.37
C ASP A 97 49.79 -28.14 -5.47
N ALA A 98 48.70 -28.87 -5.25
CA ALA A 98 47.58 -28.94 -6.19
C ALA A 98 46.89 -27.56 -6.37
N LEU A 99 46.70 -26.82 -5.28
CA LEU A 99 46.14 -25.47 -5.30
C LEU A 99 47.06 -24.48 -6.03
N LEU A 100 48.35 -24.48 -5.71
CA LEU A 100 49.34 -23.62 -6.35
C LEU A 100 49.37 -23.84 -7.86
N LYS A 101 49.42 -25.11 -8.29
CA LYS A 101 49.43 -25.48 -9.72
C LYS A 101 48.17 -25.02 -10.46
N LYS A 102 47.00 -25.05 -9.80
CA LYS A 102 45.75 -24.51 -10.38
C LYS A 102 45.77 -22.99 -10.44
N CYS A 103 46.33 -22.31 -9.43
CA CYS A 103 46.48 -20.86 -9.40
C CYS A 103 47.40 -20.35 -10.52
N GLU A 104 48.56 -21.00 -10.72
CA GLU A 104 49.51 -20.68 -11.80
C GLU A 104 48.91 -20.88 -13.20
N ALA A 105 47.90 -21.74 -13.33
CA ALA A 105 47.20 -21.95 -14.58
C ALA A 105 46.13 -20.88 -14.89
N ILE A 106 45.80 -19.99 -13.94
CA ILE A 106 44.74 -18.99 -14.13
C ILE A 106 45.00 -18.06 -15.31
N PRO A 107 46.19 -17.45 -15.49
CA PRO A 107 46.46 -16.55 -16.61
C PRO A 107 46.17 -17.19 -17.98
N ALA A 108 46.58 -18.45 -18.17
CA ALA A 108 46.28 -19.20 -19.39
C ALA A 108 44.80 -19.59 -19.51
N GLY A 109 44.16 -19.91 -18.38
CA GLY A 109 42.73 -20.24 -18.34
C GLY A 109 41.83 -19.05 -18.69
N ILE A 110 42.20 -17.81 -18.31
CA ILE A 110 41.48 -16.59 -18.71
C ILE A 110 41.39 -16.52 -20.24
N ALA A 111 42.50 -16.71 -20.95
CA ALA A 111 42.51 -16.67 -22.41
C ALA A 111 41.55 -17.69 -23.04
N SER A 112 41.31 -18.83 -22.38
CA SER A 112 40.43 -19.89 -22.89
C SER A 112 38.93 -19.57 -22.78
N ILE A 113 38.53 -18.62 -21.92
CA ILE A 113 37.13 -18.25 -21.67
C ILE A 113 36.70 -16.94 -22.34
N LEU A 114 37.62 -16.12 -22.87
CA LEU A 114 37.30 -14.79 -23.41
C LEU A 114 36.26 -14.82 -24.53
N ASN A 115 36.25 -15.87 -25.35
CA ASN A 115 35.32 -16.06 -26.46
C ASN A 115 34.16 -17.01 -26.13
N LYS A 116 33.96 -17.34 -24.85
CA LYS A 116 32.86 -18.19 -24.38
C LYS A 116 31.69 -17.32 -23.95
N ASP A 117 30.55 -17.94 -23.72
CA ASP A 117 29.36 -17.26 -23.22
C ASP A 117 29.54 -16.81 -21.77
N GLU A 118 28.76 -15.81 -21.35
CA GLU A 118 28.79 -15.21 -20.01
C GLU A 118 28.60 -16.24 -18.87
N VAL A 119 27.86 -17.34 -19.09
CA VAL A 119 27.68 -18.37 -18.05
C VAL A 119 29.00 -19.11 -17.84
N THR A 120 29.64 -19.53 -18.93
CA THR A 120 30.98 -20.16 -18.88
C THR A 120 32.02 -19.22 -18.26
N GLN A 121 31.97 -17.93 -18.58
CA GLN A 121 32.86 -16.92 -18.00
C GLN A 121 32.63 -16.75 -16.49
N GLY A 122 31.37 -16.64 -16.07
CA GLY A 122 31.00 -16.52 -14.65
C GLY A 122 31.30 -17.78 -13.83
N ASP A 123 31.14 -18.97 -14.43
CA ASP A 123 31.51 -20.25 -13.80
C ASP A 123 33.03 -20.32 -13.53
N TYR A 124 33.84 -19.90 -14.51
CA TYR A 124 35.28 -19.81 -14.32
C TYR A 124 35.67 -18.79 -13.24
N SER A 125 35.02 -17.62 -13.21
CA SER A 125 35.19 -16.63 -12.13
C SER A 125 34.91 -17.24 -10.76
N PHE A 126 33.81 -17.97 -10.63
CA PHE A 126 33.42 -18.61 -9.37
C PHE A 126 34.39 -19.72 -8.93
N LYS A 127 34.93 -20.50 -9.88
CA LYS A 127 35.98 -21.50 -9.57
C LYS A 127 37.25 -20.87 -9.05
N CYS A 128 37.66 -19.73 -9.62
CA CYS A 128 38.77 -18.94 -9.08
C CYS A 128 38.47 -18.46 -7.65
N TYR A 129 37.23 -18.06 -7.37
CA TYR A 129 36.79 -17.70 -6.02
C TYR A 129 36.97 -18.82 -5.00
N ILE A 130 36.46 -20.02 -5.27
CA ILE A 130 36.63 -21.15 -4.36
C ILE A 130 38.11 -21.51 -4.21
N LEU A 131 38.87 -21.51 -5.31
CA LEU A 131 40.29 -21.82 -5.30
C LEU A 131 41.07 -20.88 -4.37
N PHE A 132 40.89 -19.56 -4.54
CA PHE A 132 41.54 -18.57 -3.70
C PHE A 132 41.08 -18.68 -2.24
N TYR A 133 39.79 -18.93 -2.01
CA TYR A 133 39.29 -19.17 -0.66
C TYR A 133 40.03 -20.33 0.02
N MET A 134 40.12 -21.49 -0.65
CA MET A 134 40.86 -22.66 -0.15
C MET A 134 42.36 -22.41 0.03
N MET A 135 43.00 -21.63 -0.85
CA MET A 135 44.41 -21.24 -0.66
C MET A 135 44.63 -20.40 0.60
N GLY A 136 43.56 -19.79 1.12
CA GLY A 136 43.60 -18.91 2.26
C GLY A 136 43.14 -19.53 3.58
N ILE A 137 42.63 -20.77 3.61
CA ILE A 137 42.16 -21.36 4.87
C ILE A 137 43.34 -21.76 5.77
N GLU A 138 43.09 -21.89 7.06
CA GLU A 138 44.12 -22.21 8.05
C GLU A 138 44.73 -23.60 7.81
N GLU A 139 43.93 -24.56 7.37
CA GLU A 139 44.34 -25.94 7.05
C GLU A 139 45.41 -25.99 5.96
N VAL A 140 45.37 -25.06 5.00
CA VAL A 140 46.37 -24.96 3.92
C VAL A 140 47.53 -24.07 4.34
N THR A 141 47.24 -22.90 4.91
CA THR A 141 48.27 -21.89 5.18
C THR A 141 49.19 -22.27 6.35
N SER A 142 48.71 -23.08 7.30
CA SER A 142 49.51 -23.59 8.42
C SER A 142 50.57 -24.62 8.00
N SER A 143 50.38 -25.29 6.85
CA SER A 143 51.31 -26.31 6.34
C SER A 143 52.42 -25.74 5.45
N LEU A 144 52.39 -24.45 5.11
CA LEU A 144 53.35 -23.82 4.19
C LEU A 144 54.64 -23.40 4.90
N ASP A 145 55.78 -23.71 4.29
CA ASP A 145 57.05 -23.06 4.63
C ASP A 145 57.16 -21.65 4.01
N ALA A 146 58.27 -20.95 4.29
CA ALA A 146 58.49 -19.60 3.82
C ALA A 146 58.59 -19.50 2.28
N GLU A 147 59.17 -20.49 1.62
CA GLU A 147 59.31 -20.53 0.17
C GLU A 147 57.96 -20.78 -0.50
N GLN A 148 57.21 -21.77 -0.01
CA GLN A 148 55.87 -22.09 -0.48
C GLN A 148 54.91 -20.90 -0.26
N SER A 149 54.98 -20.25 0.89
CA SER A 149 54.18 -19.05 1.17
C SER A 149 54.50 -17.89 0.22
N ALA A 150 55.77 -17.71 -0.16
CA ALA A 150 56.19 -16.71 -1.14
C ALA A 150 55.70 -17.05 -2.56
N LYS A 151 55.69 -18.34 -2.94
CA LYS A 151 55.13 -18.80 -4.22
C LYS A 151 53.61 -18.58 -4.29
N PHE A 152 52.87 -18.99 -3.25
CA PHE A 152 51.42 -18.75 -3.14
C PHE A 152 51.07 -17.28 -3.36
N THR A 153 51.78 -16.42 -2.64
CA THR A 153 51.69 -14.97 -2.75
C THR A 153 51.85 -14.46 -4.18
N ALA A 154 52.93 -14.89 -4.85
CA ALA A 154 53.28 -14.41 -6.17
C ALA A 154 52.23 -14.86 -7.20
N SER A 155 51.83 -16.13 -7.14
CA SER A 155 50.84 -16.70 -8.06
C SER A 155 49.45 -16.08 -7.88
N ILE A 156 49.01 -15.83 -6.63
CA ILE A 156 47.75 -15.11 -6.37
C ILE A 156 47.83 -13.67 -6.92
N ARG A 157 48.95 -12.97 -6.71
CA ARG A 157 49.12 -11.59 -7.20
C ARG A 157 49.08 -11.52 -8.73
N GLU A 158 49.76 -12.44 -9.40
CA GLU A 158 49.75 -12.51 -10.85
C GLU A 158 48.35 -12.79 -11.37
N ALA A 159 47.68 -13.84 -10.85
CA ALA A 159 46.34 -14.22 -11.25
C ALA A 159 45.34 -13.06 -11.08
N THR A 160 45.30 -12.44 -9.90
CA THR A 160 44.40 -11.32 -9.60
C THR A 160 44.71 -10.08 -10.45
N THR A 161 45.97 -9.80 -10.74
CA THR A 161 46.36 -8.70 -11.65
C THR A 161 45.83 -8.93 -13.07
N LYS A 162 45.90 -10.17 -13.57
CA LYS A 162 45.34 -10.51 -14.89
C LYS A 162 43.81 -10.45 -14.90
N MET A 163 43.16 -10.89 -13.82
CA MET A 163 41.69 -10.86 -13.71
C MET A 163 41.15 -9.42 -13.70
N LYS A 164 41.86 -8.46 -13.07
CA LYS A 164 41.48 -7.02 -13.07
C LYS A 164 41.37 -6.40 -14.46
N ALA A 165 42.01 -6.98 -15.48
CA ALA A 165 41.89 -6.52 -16.86
C ALA A 165 40.53 -6.86 -17.51
N TYR A 166 39.70 -7.68 -16.86
CA TYR A 166 38.41 -8.14 -17.38
C TYR A 166 37.28 -7.98 -16.34
N PRO A 167 36.91 -6.74 -15.98
CA PRO A 167 35.90 -6.46 -14.94
C PRO A 167 34.50 -7.01 -15.27
N ASP A 168 34.16 -7.18 -16.56
CA ASP A 168 32.88 -7.77 -17.00
C ASP A 168 32.79 -9.29 -16.75
N ILE A 169 33.92 -9.92 -16.43
CA ILE A 169 34.02 -11.34 -16.06
C ILE A 169 34.26 -11.47 -14.56
N PHE A 170 35.22 -10.72 -14.03
CA PHE A 170 35.71 -10.85 -12.64
C PHE A 170 35.34 -9.62 -11.81
N GLY A 171 34.16 -9.66 -11.19
CA GLY A 171 33.65 -8.63 -10.27
C GLY A 171 33.50 -9.11 -8.82
N ILE A 172 33.52 -10.43 -8.60
CA ILE A 172 33.37 -11.03 -7.28
C ILE A 172 34.57 -10.67 -6.39
N SER A 173 34.28 -10.30 -5.15
CA SER A 173 35.27 -10.19 -4.10
C SER A 173 35.86 -11.56 -3.76
N TYR A 174 37.08 -11.80 -4.22
CA TYR A 174 37.87 -12.96 -3.81
C TYR A 174 38.34 -12.75 -2.36
N ARG A 175 38.35 -13.80 -1.50
CA ARG A 175 38.95 -13.81 -0.14
C ARG A 175 40.09 -14.82 -0.05
N THR A 176 41.18 -14.51 0.67
CA THR A 176 42.29 -15.43 1.00
C THR A 176 42.73 -15.09 2.42
N GLY A 177 42.66 -16.05 3.34
CA GLY A 177 43.13 -15.92 4.71
C GLY A 177 44.62 -16.23 4.90
N VAL A 178 45.52 -15.88 3.97
CA VAL A 178 46.97 -16.03 4.19
C VAL A 178 47.47 -14.96 5.18
N LYS A 179 47.08 -15.08 6.45
CA LYS A 179 47.40 -14.13 7.53
C LYS A 179 48.91 -14.04 7.82
N LYS A 180 49.69 -15.07 7.48
CA LYS A 180 51.13 -15.17 7.76
C LYS A 180 52.05 -14.40 6.80
N SER A 181 51.58 -13.97 5.63
CA SER A 181 52.44 -13.35 4.60
C SER A 181 52.24 -11.84 4.41
N GLY A 182 51.35 -11.20 5.19
CA GLY A 182 51.10 -9.75 5.08
C GLY A 182 50.38 -9.35 3.78
N ILE A 183 49.74 -10.31 3.11
CA ILE A 183 49.18 -10.14 1.78
C ILE A 183 47.66 -10.22 1.87
N SER A 184 47.07 -9.07 2.13
CA SER A 184 45.65 -8.81 1.89
C SER A 184 45.46 -8.53 0.39
N LEU A 185 45.60 -9.55 -0.47
CA LEU A 185 45.45 -9.36 -1.93
C LEU A 185 44.01 -9.30 -2.40
N LEU A 186 43.06 -9.37 -1.48
CA LEU A 186 41.71 -9.77 -1.76
C LEU A 186 40.73 -8.81 -1.09
N SER A 187 40.02 -8.06 -1.93
CA SER A 187 39.14 -6.97 -1.50
C SER A 187 37.82 -7.57 -1.06
N ASP A 188 37.56 -7.51 0.25
CA ASP A 188 36.18 -7.58 0.73
C ASP A 188 35.33 -6.52 0.02
N PRO A 189 34.03 -6.79 -0.19
CA PRO A 189 33.13 -5.70 -0.51
C PRO A 189 33.32 -4.64 0.58
N ALA A 190 33.74 -3.46 0.15
CA ALA A 190 34.07 -2.37 1.06
C ALA A 190 32.78 -1.62 1.35
N TYR A 191 32.54 -1.34 2.63
CA TYR A 191 31.36 -0.64 3.08
C TYR A 191 31.75 0.56 3.92
N ASN A 192 30.98 1.63 3.80
CA ASN A 192 30.91 2.68 4.81
C ASN A 192 29.82 2.31 5.81
N ASP A 193 30.14 2.42 7.10
CA ASP A 193 29.12 2.35 8.14
C ASP A 193 28.28 3.64 8.11
N ALA A 194 26.97 3.48 8.17
CA ALA A 194 26.01 4.57 8.18
C ALA A 194 24.86 4.27 9.15
N THR A 195 24.00 5.25 9.36
CA THR A 195 22.74 5.08 10.09
C THR A 195 21.57 5.56 9.25
N ARG A 196 20.39 4.99 9.51
CA ARG A 196 19.11 5.46 8.99
C ARG A 196 18.11 5.59 10.12
N THR A 197 17.28 6.63 10.06
CA THR A 197 16.16 6.78 10.99
C THR A 197 14.97 6.00 10.45
N ILE A 198 14.48 5.02 11.21
CA ILE A 198 13.25 4.28 10.88
C ILE A 198 12.01 5.08 11.35
N PRO A 199 10.78 4.73 10.90
CA PRO A 199 9.60 5.58 11.10
C PRO A 199 9.28 5.98 12.55
N ASN A 200 9.75 5.20 13.53
CA ASN A 200 9.60 5.49 14.96
C ASN A 200 10.78 6.26 15.59
N GLY A 201 11.63 6.88 14.77
CA GLY A 201 12.73 7.73 15.23
C GLY A 201 13.98 6.99 15.70
N TYR A 202 13.96 5.66 15.79
CA TYR A 202 15.15 4.87 16.13
C TYR A 202 16.17 4.88 14.99
N LEU A 203 17.45 4.78 15.36
CA LEU A 203 18.54 4.62 14.40
C LEU A 203 18.78 3.14 14.15
N VAL A 204 18.83 2.76 12.88
CA VAL A 204 19.32 1.46 12.42
C VAL A 204 20.72 1.62 11.83
N TYR A 205 21.65 0.78 12.28
CA TYR A 205 23.00 0.69 11.71
C TYR A 205 22.96 -0.10 10.42
N ILE A 206 23.54 0.49 9.37
CA ILE A 206 23.57 -0.07 8.02
C ILE A 206 24.97 0.06 7.43
N LYS A 207 25.20 -0.67 6.34
CA LYS A 207 26.43 -0.63 5.55
C LYS A 207 26.10 -0.26 4.11
N GLU A 208 26.81 0.73 3.58
CA GLU A 208 26.67 1.22 2.20
C GLU A 208 27.86 0.75 1.38
N LEU A 209 27.60 0.05 0.26
CA LEU A 209 28.66 -0.48 -0.60
C LEU A 209 29.42 0.68 -1.27
N VAL A 210 30.74 0.66 -1.14
CA VAL A 210 31.65 1.62 -1.80
C VAL A 210 32.67 0.97 -2.74
N SER A 211 32.76 -0.36 -2.73
CA SER A 211 33.50 -1.12 -3.74
C SER A 211 32.66 -1.43 -4.97
N GLY A 212 33.26 -2.15 -5.94
CA GLY A 212 32.53 -2.76 -7.05
C GLY A 212 31.56 -3.85 -6.59
N ASP A 213 30.63 -4.19 -7.49
CA ASP A 213 29.65 -5.26 -7.34
C ASP A 213 29.97 -6.41 -8.33
N PHE A 214 29.19 -7.49 -8.29
CA PHE A 214 29.33 -8.61 -9.23
C PHE A 214 29.26 -8.18 -10.70
N SER A 215 30.07 -8.83 -11.53
CA SER A 215 30.10 -8.65 -12.98
C SER A 215 28.83 -9.15 -13.66
N SER A 216 28.60 -8.77 -14.93
CA SER A 216 27.47 -9.30 -15.72
C SER A 216 27.54 -10.82 -15.88
N SER A 217 28.74 -11.36 -16.12
CA SER A 217 29.00 -12.79 -16.27
C SER A 217 28.67 -13.55 -14.99
N GLU A 218 29.10 -13.04 -13.83
CA GLU A 218 28.83 -13.64 -12.53
C GLU A 218 27.34 -13.61 -12.19
N LYS A 219 26.67 -12.47 -12.43
CA LYS A 219 25.22 -12.32 -12.24
C LYS A 219 24.44 -13.35 -13.04
N LYS A 220 24.78 -13.52 -14.32
CA LYS A 220 24.11 -14.49 -15.19
C LYS A 220 24.37 -15.93 -14.77
N ASN A 221 25.61 -16.27 -14.42
CA ASN A 221 25.95 -17.61 -13.97
C ASN A 221 25.18 -17.98 -12.69
N TYR A 222 25.22 -17.11 -11.68
CA TYR A 222 24.55 -17.36 -10.40
C TYR A 222 23.03 -17.44 -10.55
N LYS A 223 22.43 -16.57 -11.38
CA LYS A 223 21.00 -16.63 -11.72
C LYS A 223 20.62 -17.99 -12.30
N ASN A 224 21.36 -18.47 -13.30
CA ASN A 224 21.10 -19.76 -13.93
C ASN A 224 21.28 -20.91 -12.94
N TRP A 225 22.31 -20.84 -12.11
CA TRP A 225 22.52 -21.81 -11.04
C TRP A 225 21.33 -21.84 -10.06
N ALA A 226 20.89 -20.70 -9.53
CA ALA A 226 19.78 -20.64 -8.59
C ALA A 226 18.49 -21.24 -9.19
N ILE A 227 18.15 -20.86 -10.42
CA ILE A 227 16.97 -21.41 -11.13
C ILE A 227 17.12 -22.92 -11.33
N ASN A 228 18.29 -23.40 -11.77
CA ASN A 228 18.46 -24.78 -12.18
C ASN A 228 18.66 -25.74 -11.01
N VAL A 229 19.34 -25.30 -9.95
CA VAL A 229 19.66 -26.12 -8.78
C VAL A 229 18.54 -26.05 -7.75
N TYR A 230 18.04 -24.86 -7.44
CA TYR A 230 17.00 -24.69 -6.42
C TYR A 230 15.58 -24.75 -6.99
N LYS A 231 15.41 -24.71 -8.32
CA LYS A 231 14.08 -24.68 -8.98
C LYS A 231 13.19 -23.56 -8.43
N VAL A 232 13.78 -22.39 -8.22
CA VAL A 232 13.12 -21.20 -7.68
C VAL A 232 12.71 -20.22 -8.78
N GLU A 233 11.75 -19.36 -8.46
CA GLU A 233 11.38 -18.25 -9.32
C GLU A 233 12.32 -17.07 -9.05
N PHE A 234 13.06 -16.65 -10.08
CA PHE A 234 13.99 -15.53 -9.99
C PHE A 234 13.27 -14.19 -9.88
N VAL A 235 13.78 -13.27 -9.05
CA VAL A 235 13.26 -11.91 -8.90
C VAL A 235 14.32 -10.85 -9.22
N GLU A 236 15.50 -10.92 -8.60
CA GLU A 236 16.60 -9.95 -8.82
C GLU A 236 17.98 -10.64 -8.74
N ASP A 237 18.95 -10.06 -9.45
CA ASP A 237 20.32 -10.56 -9.56
C ASP A 237 21.07 -10.53 -8.21
N VAL A 238 22.21 -11.21 -8.16
CA VAL A 238 23.16 -11.12 -7.05
C VAL A 238 23.69 -9.69 -6.93
N THR A 239 23.92 -9.27 -5.69
CA THR A 239 24.50 -7.96 -5.39
C THR A 239 24.99 -7.89 -3.95
N TYR A 240 26.08 -7.16 -3.73
CA TYR A 240 26.60 -6.79 -2.42
C TYR A 240 25.91 -5.56 -1.79
N THR A 241 25.01 -4.90 -2.51
CA THR A 241 24.39 -3.64 -2.06
C THR A 241 23.35 -3.83 -0.96
N TYR A 242 22.67 -4.98 -0.90
CA TYR A 242 21.68 -5.27 0.13
C TYR A 242 21.56 -6.77 0.42
N ASN A 243 21.01 -7.10 1.60
CA ASN A 243 20.85 -8.47 2.08
C ASN A 243 19.39 -8.81 2.46
N CYS A 244 19.21 -10.04 2.98
CA CYS A 244 17.91 -10.59 3.39
C CYS A 244 17.20 -9.75 4.47
N HIS A 245 17.95 -9.22 5.42
CA HIS A 245 17.43 -8.41 6.51
C HIS A 245 16.88 -7.08 5.99
N PHE A 246 17.62 -6.39 5.12
CA PHE A 246 17.15 -5.15 4.52
C PHE A 246 15.87 -5.38 3.71
N TYR A 247 15.85 -6.43 2.88
CA TYR A 247 14.68 -6.81 2.10
C TYR A 247 13.47 -7.13 2.99
N GLY A 248 13.67 -7.95 4.03
CA GLY A 248 12.61 -8.39 4.94
C GLY A 248 11.99 -7.21 5.68
N TRP A 249 12.83 -6.40 6.33
CA TRP A 249 12.40 -5.50 7.41
C TRP A 249 12.30 -4.03 7.00
N TYR A 250 13.22 -3.54 6.16
CA TYR A 250 13.27 -2.13 5.77
C TYR A 250 12.54 -1.84 4.46
N MET A 251 12.74 -2.68 3.43
CA MET A 251 12.38 -2.33 2.06
C MET A 251 10.87 -2.33 1.81
N GLN A 252 10.17 -1.22 2.03
CA GLN A 252 8.69 -1.19 2.05
C GLN A 252 8.03 -1.40 0.67
N SER A 253 8.78 -1.22 -0.42
CA SER A 253 8.36 -1.48 -1.81
C SER A 253 9.55 -2.01 -2.61
N ILE A 254 9.27 -2.87 -3.60
CA ILE A 254 10.28 -3.37 -4.57
C ILE A 254 10.88 -2.25 -5.46
N HIS A 255 10.34 -1.04 -5.37
CA HIS A 255 10.84 0.16 -6.07
C HIS A 255 11.63 1.11 -5.16
N ASN A 256 12.01 0.69 -3.95
CA ASN A 256 12.96 1.49 -3.16
C ASN A 256 14.30 1.55 -3.92
N SER A 257 14.78 2.76 -4.23
CA SER A 257 16.08 2.96 -4.86
C SER A 257 17.23 2.77 -3.87
N GLU A 258 16.96 2.82 -2.56
CA GLU A 258 17.96 2.50 -1.54
C GLU A 258 18.21 0.99 -1.48
N ARG A 259 19.48 0.61 -1.62
CA ARG A 259 19.97 -0.75 -1.40
C ARG A 259 21.06 -0.69 -0.34
N LEU A 260 20.76 -1.20 0.86
CA LEU A 260 21.64 -1.09 2.02
C LEU A 260 21.80 -2.46 2.68
N TRP A 261 22.95 -2.69 3.30
CA TRP A 261 23.23 -3.93 4.00
C TRP A 261 22.89 -3.80 5.50
N LEU A 262 21.99 -4.64 6.00
CA LEU A 262 21.48 -4.60 7.37
C LEU A 262 21.97 -5.83 8.14
N ASN A 263 22.92 -5.66 9.07
CA ASN A 263 23.46 -6.80 9.83
C ASN A 263 22.48 -7.31 10.88
N ASN A 264 21.85 -6.41 11.64
CA ASN A 264 20.96 -6.78 12.74
C ASN A 264 19.56 -6.18 12.54
N PRO A 265 18.53 -7.01 12.26
CA PRO A 265 17.16 -6.54 12.15
C PRO A 265 16.43 -6.42 13.50
N SER A 266 17.07 -6.66 14.65
CA SER A 266 16.38 -6.66 15.95
C SER A 266 15.66 -5.38 16.28
N ILE A 267 16.22 -4.26 15.84
CA ILE A 267 15.65 -2.94 16.05
C ILE A 267 14.20 -2.84 15.57
N TYR A 268 13.77 -3.60 14.56
CA TYR A 268 12.40 -3.50 14.03
C TYR A 268 11.33 -4.05 14.98
N TRP A 269 11.65 -5.04 15.80
CA TRP A 269 10.72 -5.53 16.82
C TRP A 269 11.03 -4.95 18.20
N GLU A 270 12.29 -4.67 18.50
CA GLU A 270 12.71 -4.04 19.76
C GLU A 270 12.20 -2.60 19.89
N SER A 271 11.92 -1.94 18.77
CA SER A 271 11.38 -0.58 18.74
C SER A 271 9.85 -0.53 18.55
N GLY A 272 9.19 -1.69 18.52
CA GLY A 272 7.73 -1.84 18.41
C GLY A 272 7.15 -1.80 16.99
N LEU A 273 7.93 -1.43 15.95
CA LEU A 273 7.41 -1.36 14.57
C LEU A 273 6.85 -2.68 14.05
N TYR A 274 7.34 -3.79 14.56
CA TYR A 274 6.88 -5.14 14.29
C TYR A 274 6.67 -5.91 15.59
N TYR A 275 5.67 -6.76 15.62
CA TYR A 275 5.40 -7.64 16.75
C TYR A 275 5.34 -9.10 16.29
N GLU A 276 5.73 -10.01 17.19
CA GLU A 276 5.70 -11.45 16.94
C GLU A 276 4.24 -11.94 16.89
N VAL A 277 3.92 -12.77 15.90
CA VAL A 277 2.57 -13.29 15.63
C VAL A 277 2.61 -14.78 15.29
N PRO A 278 1.48 -15.49 15.34
CA PRO A 278 1.39 -16.83 14.78
C PRO A 278 1.73 -16.86 13.27
N GLU A 279 2.23 -18.00 12.78
CA GLU A 279 2.66 -18.19 11.38
C GLU A 279 1.63 -17.70 10.34
N LYS A 280 0.34 -17.91 10.60
CA LYS A 280 -0.73 -17.56 9.66
C LYS A 280 -0.86 -16.06 9.42
N GLU A 281 -0.45 -15.25 10.40
CA GLU A 281 -0.56 -13.78 10.39
C GLU A 281 0.74 -13.08 10.00
N GLY A 282 1.86 -13.81 9.97
CA GLY A 282 3.18 -13.26 9.67
C GLY A 282 3.29 -12.67 8.27
N GLU A 283 3.91 -11.49 8.20
CA GLU A 283 4.30 -10.79 6.96
C GLU A 283 5.80 -10.97 6.69
N VAL A 284 6.61 -10.94 7.75
CA VAL A 284 8.06 -11.15 7.72
C VAL A 284 8.38 -12.42 8.51
N VAL A 285 9.28 -13.24 7.97
CA VAL A 285 9.75 -14.46 8.59
C VAL A 285 11.23 -14.30 8.92
N LEU A 286 11.56 -14.56 10.17
CA LEU A 286 12.93 -14.57 10.69
C LEU A 286 13.34 -16.02 10.92
N TYR A 287 14.41 -16.44 10.26
CA TYR A 287 15.01 -17.74 10.53
C TYR A 287 16.17 -17.58 11.51
N TYR A 288 16.21 -18.47 12.50
CA TYR A 288 17.17 -18.41 13.60
C TYR A 288 17.58 -19.81 14.05
N ASP A 289 18.70 -19.87 14.78
CA ASP A 289 19.11 -21.08 15.50
C ASP A 289 18.68 -20.98 16.97
N SER A 290 18.00 -22.01 17.46
CA SER A 290 17.45 -22.07 18.81
C SER A 290 18.50 -22.30 19.90
N SER A 291 19.73 -22.71 19.56
CA SER A 291 20.77 -22.99 20.56
C SER A 291 21.37 -21.73 21.21
N ASP A 292 21.12 -20.53 20.68
CA ASP A 292 21.66 -19.28 21.26
C ASP A 292 20.91 -18.02 20.76
N PHE A 293 19.68 -17.81 21.24
CA PHE A 293 18.80 -16.72 20.77
C PHE A 293 19.30 -15.30 21.14
N TRP A 294 20.30 -15.15 22.03
CA TRP A 294 20.64 -13.86 22.65
C TRP A 294 21.84 -13.12 22.04
N TYR A 295 22.48 -13.62 20.98
CA TYR A 295 23.61 -12.92 20.37
C TYR A 295 23.76 -13.25 18.87
N TYR A 296 23.30 -12.35 17.99
CA TYR A 296 23.77 -12.22 16.59
C TYR A 296 23.66 -13.43 15.63
N LYS A 297 22.62 -14.26 15.73
CA LYS A 297 22.40 -15.35 14.74
C LYS A 297 20.98 -15.40 14.16
N CYS A 298 20.45 -14.23 13.80
CA CYS A 298 19.43 -14.17 12.75
C CYS A 298 20.12 -14.49 11.43
N TRP A 299 19.90 -15.69 10.90
CA TRP A 299 20.62 -16.16 9.71
C TRP A 299 19.97 -15.67 8.42
N HIS A 300 18.66 -15.43 8.46
CA HIS A 300 17.91 -15.11 7.26
C HIS A 300 16.59 -14.40 7.57
N SER A 301 16.16 -13.55 6.64
CA SER A 301 14.82 -12.95 6.65
C SER A 301 14.15 -13.06 5.29
N ALA A 302 12.84 -13.32 5.33
CA ALA A 302 12.02 -13.46 4.14
C ALA A 302 10.70 -12.71 4.30
N ARG A 303 10.09 -12.32 3.18
CA ARG A 303 8.70 -11.86 3.15
C ARG A 303 7.77 -12.99 2.77
N ARG A 304 6.70 -13.12 3.53
CA ARG A 304 5.65 -14.10 3.27
C ARG A 304 4.66 -13.53 2.28
N ILE A 305 4.41 -14.25 1.17
CA ILE A 305 3.37 -13.91 0.19
C ILE A 305 2.08 -14.65 0.52
N ASN A 306 2.20 -15.95 0.82
CA ASN A 306 1.11 -16.81 1.27
C ASN A 306 1.67 -17.96 2.12
N SER A 307 0.83 -18.94 2.49
CA SER A 307 1.24 -20.08 3.33
C SER A 307 2.41 -20.90 2.76
N ASN A 308 2.58 -20.95 1.44
CA ASN A 308 3.53 -21.84 0.77
C ASN A 308 4.61 -21.12 -0.04
N GLN A 309 4.60 -19.79 -0.10
CA GLN A 309 5.50 -19.02 -0.95
C GLN A 309 6.02 -17.76 -0.25
N TYR A 310 7.34 -17.68 -0.14
CA TYR A 310 8.08 -16.56 0.42
C TYR A 310 8.99 -15.96 -0.65
N VAL A 311 9.44 -14.72 -0.43
CA VAL A 311 10.47 -14.06 -1.23
C VAL A 311 11.61 -13.65 -0.30
N SER A 312 12.84 -13.96 -0.68
CA SER A 312 14.00 -13.57 0.11
C SER A 312 15.28 -13.48 -0.72
N LYS A 313 16.16 -12.59 -0.27
CA LYS A 313 17.53 -12.42 -0.79
C LYS A 313 18.44 -13.41 -0.09
N TRP A 314 19.28 -14.15 -0.77
CA TRP A 314 20.15 -15.14 -0.09
C TRP A 314 21.56 -14.60 0.14
N GLY A 315 21.79 -13.91 1.25
CA GLY A 315 23.03 -13.17 1.51
C GLY A 315 23.35 -12.20 0.36
N ALA A 316 24.53 -12.31 -0.25
CA ALA A 316 24.90 -11.59 -1.47
C ALA A 316 24.29 -12.19 -2.76
N GLY A 317 23.73 -13.40 -2.70
CA GLY A 317 23.06 -14.14 -3.78
C GLY A 317 21.76 -13.50 -4.30
N CYS A 318 20.97 -14.22 -5.10
CA CYS A 318 19.78 -13.66 -5.75
C CYS A 318 18.63 -13.34 -4.78
N LEU A 319 17.73 -12.46 -5.21
CA LEU A 319 16.37 -12.37 -4.66
C LEU A 319 15.49 -13.36 -5.42
N VAL A 320 14.83 -14.27 -4.70
CA VAL A 320 14.06 -15.36 -5.31
C VAL A 320 12.77 -15.64 -4.55
N LYS A 321 11.76 -16.16 -5.25
CA LYS A 321 10.58 -16.76 -4.62
C LYS A 321 10.80 -18.25 -4.42
N HIS A 322 10.51 -18.72 -3.21
CA HIS A 322 10.76 -20.10 -2.79
C HIS A 322 9.71 -20.56 -1.77
N THR A 323 9.62 -21.87 -1.54
CA THR A 323 8.81 -22.40 -0.44
C THR A 323 9.54 -22.19 0.89
N PRO A 324 8.84 -22.24 2.05
CA PRO A 324 9.46 -21.97 3.35
C PRO A 324 10.66 -22.87 3.69
N THR A 325 10.80 -24.02 3.02
CA THR A 325 11.84 -25.01 3.30
C THR A 325 12.81 -25.21 2.12
N ASN A 326 12.59 -24.54 0.98
CA ASN A 326 13.51 -24.54 -0.16
C ASN A 326 14.51 -23.38 -0.06
N VAL A 327 15.31 -23.40 1.00
CA VAL A 327 16.35 -22.41 1.34
C VAL A 327 17.67 -23.13 1.60
N PRO A 328 18.83 -22.45 1.57
CA PRO A 328 20.10 -23.00 2.05
C PRO A 328 19.94 -23.69 3.43
N GLU A 329 20.62 -24.84 3.65
CA GLU A 329 20.35 -25.71 4.81
C GLU A 329 20.64 -25.04 6.17
N GLU A 330 21.69 -24.20 6.24
CA GLU A 330 22.12 -23.56 7.50
C GLU A 330 21.30 -22.29 7.84
N TYR A 331 20.32 -21.89 7.03
CA TYR A 331 19.45 -20.76 7.37
C TYR A 331 18.57 -20.99 8.60
N GLY A 332 18.60 -22.17 9.21
CA GLY A 332 17.93 -22.48 10.46
C GLY A 332 16.59 -23.20 10.26
N LYS A 333 16.27 -24.10 11.19
CA LYS A 333 15.01 -24.87 11.17
C LYS A 333 13.87 -24.16 11.91
N SER A 334 14.23 -23.21 12.77
CA SER A 334 13.30 -22.46 13.61
C SER A 334 12.92 -21.14 12.94
N ARG A 335 11.65 -20.78 13.04
CA ARG A 335 11.07 -19.60 12.40
C ARG A 335 10.25 -18.81 13.40
N LYS A 336 10.47 -17.50 13.43
CA LYS A 336 9.58 -16.52 14.06
C LYS A 336 8.90 -15.71 12.98
N TYR A 337 7.69 -15.26 13.28
CA TYR A 337 6.82 -14.56 12.34
C TYR A 337 6.46 -13.22 12.91
N TYR A 338 6.58 -12.19 12.10
CA TYR A 338 6.37 -10.82 12.52
C TYR A 338 5.40 -10.12 11.59
N LYS A 339 4.59 -9.26 12.17
CA LYS A 339 3.63 -8.40 11.45
C LYS A 339 3.96 -6.95 11.76
N ARG A 340 3.94 -6.10 10.73
CA ARG A 340 4.15 -4.67 10.92
C ARG A 340 2.96 -4.10 11.66
N TYR A 341 3.24 -3.30 12.68
CA TYR A 341 2.21 -2.59 13.41
C TYR A 341 1.64 -1.44 12.58
N ARG A 342 0.33 -1.48 12.33
CA ARG A 342 -0.43 -0.49 11.55
C ARG A 342 -1.72 -0.16 12.33
N PRO A 343 -1.61 0.70 13.36
CA PRO A 343 -2.77 1.03 14.20
C PRO A 343 -3.85 1.77 13.41
N THR A 344 -5.07 1.67 13.90
CA THR A 344 -6.21 2.51 13.48
C THR A 344 -6.93 3.03 14.70
N ILE A 345 -7.55 4.21 14.57
CA ILE A 345 -8.42 4.75 15.63
C ILE A 345 -9.80 4.13 15.49
N ASP A 346 -10.19 3.32 16.46
CA ASP A 346 -11.56 2.86 16.64
C ASP A 346 -12.41 3.94 17.32
N GLY A 347 -13.71 3.98 17.03
CA GLY A 347 -14.66 4.97 17.56
C GLY A 347 -15.58 5.59 16.50
N PRO A 348 -16.59 6.38 16.89
CA PRO A 348 -17.56 6.95 15.95
C PRO A 348 -16.96 8.08 15.10
N VAL A 349 -17.54 8.36 13.92
CA VAL A 349 -17.18 9.53 13.11
C VAL A 349 -17.93 10.80 13.59
N LEU A 350 -19.16 10.63 14.09
CA LEU A 350 -19.97 11.70 14.67
C LEU A 350 -20.09 11.52 16.19
N THR A 351 -19.75 12.57 16.92
CA THR A 351 -19.95 12.69 18.37
C THR A 351 -21.29 13.37 18.63
N SER A 352 -22.31 12.54 18.83
CA SER A 352 -23.71 12.92 19.04
C SER A 352 -24.02 13.38 20.47
N SER A 353 -23.54 12.66 21.48
CA SER A 353 -23.44 13.12 22.87
C SER A 353 -22.01 13.01 23.37
N SER A 354 -21.43 11.81 23.25
CA SER A 354 -20.03 11.52 23.50
C SER A 354 -19.57 10.40 22.58
N GLY A 355 -18.28 10.39 22.24
CA GLY A 355 -17.65 9.35 21.46
C GLY A 355 -16.36 8.94 22.13
N THR A 356 -16.17 7.64 22.35
CA THR A 356 -14.92 7.08 22.87
C THR A 356 -14.10 6.50 21.73
N TYR A 357 -12.82 6.80 21.76
CA TYR A 357 -11.83 6.47 20.76
C TYR A 357 -10.69 5.72 21.40
N SER A 358 -10.26 4.65 20.75
CA SER A 358 -9.15 3.81 21.21
C SER A 358 -8.29 3.38 20.03
N ILE A 359 -7.11 2.85 20.32
CA ILE A 359 -6.29 2.18 19.31
C ILE A 359 -6.61 0.69 19.36
N ASP A 360 -7.07 0.16 18.23
CA ASP A 360 -7.34 -1.26 18.11
C ASP A 360 -6.05 -2.08 18.27
N LEU A 361 -6.15 -3.16 19.06
CA LEU A 361 -5.05 -4.10 19.35
C LEU A 361 -3.72 -3.42 19.75
N LEU A 362 -3.76 -2.46 20.69
CA LEU A 362 -2.56 -1.80 21.21
C LEU A 362 -1.59 -2.82 21.86
N PRO A 363 -0.39 -3.06 21.29
CA PRO A 363 0.51 -4.07 21.82
C PRO A 363 1.07 -3.69 23.20
N PRO A 364 1.49 -4.66 24.02
CA PRO A 364 2.16 -4.38 25.28
C PRO A 364 3.37 -3.45 25.11
N GLY A 365 3.54 -2.50 26.03
CA GLY A 365 4.65 -1.52 26.01
C GLY A 365 4.35 -0.23 25.24
N TYR A 366 3.21 -0.16 24.54
CA TYR A 366 2.73 1.07 23.94
C TYR A 366 1.93 1.95 24.91
N SER A 367 2.05 3.26 24.71
CA SER A 367 1.18 4.27 25.33
C SER A 367 0.66 5.22 24.24
N VAL A 368 -0.45 5.91 24.50
CA VAL A 368 -1.10 6.79 23.51
C VAL A 368 -1.29 8.18 24.11
N THR A 369 -0.89 9.20 23.36
CA THR A 369 -1.22 10.59 23.64
C THR A 369 -2.16 11.10 22.55
N TRP A 370 -3.24 11.76 22.95
CA TRP A 370 -4.26 12.25 22.04
C TRP A 370 -4.17 13.76 21.87
N SER A 371 -4.42 14.23 20.65
CA SER A 371 -4.63 15.65 20.36
C SER A 371 -5.77 15.82 19.36
N LEU A 372 -6.39 16.99 19.38
CA LEU A 372 -7.51 17.34 18.51
C LEU A 372 -7.25 18.70 17.87
N SER A 373 -7.51 18.81 16.56
CA SER A 373 -7.23 20.04 15.81
C SER A 373 -8.14 21.22 16.18
N ASP A 374 -9.35 20.98 16.68
CA ASP A 374 -10.19 22.03 17.25
C ASP A 374 -9.77 22.31 18.70
N SER A 375 -9.19 23.50 18.92
CA SER A 375 -8.61 23.88 20.21
C SER A 375 -9.62 24.02 21.34
N TYR A 376 -10.87 24.38 21.03
CA TYR A 376 -11.91 24.49 22.05
C TYR A 376 -12.32 23.11 22.52
N TYR A 377 -12.59 22.20 21.58
CA TYR A 377 -12.95 20.83 21.93
C TYR A 377 -11.78 20.10 22.61
N ALA A 378 -10.54 20.33 22.17
CA ALA A 378 -9.35 19.76 22.81
C ALA A 378 -9.23 20.15 24.29
N GLN A 379 -9.58 21.38 24.64
CA GLN A 379 -9.45 21.91 26.01
C GLN A 379 -10.65 21.60 26.90
N ASN A 380 -11.87 21.65 26.34
CA ASN A 380 -13.10 21.67 27.15
C ASN A 380 -13.94 20.39 27.02
N CYS A 381 -13.68 19.57 25.99
CA CYS A 381 -14.55 18.47 25.61
C CYS A 381 -13.83 17.12 25.46
N MET A 382 -12.50 17.11 25.46
CA MET A 382 -11.68 15.91 25.30
C MET A 382 -11.12 15.48 26.66
N THR A 383 -11.28 14.20 26.99
CA THR A 383 -10.74 13.57 28.20
C THR A 383 -10.04 12.27 27.82
N VAL A 384 -9.01 11.87 28.57
CA VAL A 384 -8.31 10.60 28.37
C VAL A 384 -8.39 9.81 29.66
N ASP A 385 -8.85 8.56 29.58
CA ASP A 385 -8.96 7.69 30.75
C ASP A 385 -7.64 7.01 31.12
N ALA A 386 -7.62 6.29 32.24
CA ALA A 386 -6.44 5.58 32.72
C ALA A 386 -5.95 4.46 31.78
N ASN A 387 -6.82 3.98 30.88
CA ASN A 387 -6.49 2.95 29.88
C ASN A 387 -5.99 3.57 28.57
N GLY A 388 -5.88 4.90 28.49
CA GLY A 388 -5.42 5.62 27.30
C GLY A 388 -6.49 5.79 26.23
N SER A 389 -7.77 5.55 26.52
CA SER A 389 -8.87 5.84 25.60
C SER A 389 -9.27 7.32 25.68
N CYS A 390 -9.51 7.93 24.54
CA CYS A 390 -9.94 9.32 24.44
C CYS A 390 -11.46 9.40 24.33
N THR A 391 -12.12 10.17 25.19
CA THR A 391 -13.54 10.48 25.07
C THR A 391 -13.72 11.94 24.72
N ILE A 392 -14.47 12.20 23.66
CA ILE A 392 -14.86 13.54 23.22
C ILE A 392 -16.35 13.70 23.49
N THR A 393 -16.72 14.73 24.25
CA THR A 393 -18.11 15.06 24.56
C THR A 393 -18.56 16.23 23.69
N ARG A 394 -19.73 16.14 23.10
CA ARG A 394 -20.29 17.22 22.28
C ARG A 394 -20.54 18.47 23.12
N ALA A 395 -20.12 19.64 22.63
CA ALA A 395 -20.50 20.92 23.22
C ALA A 395 -21.95 21.30 22.89
N THR A 396 -22.67 21.91 23.83
CA THR A 396 -24.07 22.27 23.64
C THR A 396 -24.28 23.52 22.78
N ASN A 397 -23.29 24.40 22.71
CA ASN A 397 -23.35 25.71 22.08
C ASN A 397 -22.34 25.92 20.95
N ARG A 398 -21.65 24.85 20.51
CA ARG A 398 -20.62 24.93 19.48
C ARG A 398 -20.52 23.62 18.70
N ASP A 399 -20.53 23.74 17.39
CA ASP A 399 -20.26 22.63 16.49
C ASP A 399 -18.77 22.48 16.21
N MET A 400 -18.37 21.24 15.92
CA MET A 400 -17.06 20.88 15.40
C MET A 400 -17.26 20.15 14.08
N ASP A 401 -16.65 20.67 13.03
CA ASP A 401 -16.73 20.08 11.70
C ASP A 401 -15.34 19.76 11.17
N ASN A 402 -15.15 18.57 10.61
CA ASN A 402 -13.90 18.12 10.01
C ASN A 402 -12.67 18.23 10.94
N ALA A 403 -12.83 17.96 12.24
CA ALA A 403 -11.70 18.01 13.15
C ALA A 403 -10.87 16.73 13.06
N THR A 404 -9.55 16.89 13.12
CA THR A 404 -8.60 15.77 13.06
C THR A 404 -8.25 15.35 14.48
N LEU A 405 -8.78 14.19 14.89
CA LEU A 405 -8.31 13.48 16.08
C LEU A 405 -7.00 12.76 15.74
N THR A 406 -5.98 13.00 16.54
CA THR A 406 -4.64 12.44 16.35
C THR A 406 -4.27 11.59 17.56
N ALA A 407 -3.96 10.33 17.33
CA ALA A 407 -3.35 9.46 18.33
C ALA A 407 -1.86 9.32 17.99
N THR A 408 -1.01 9.81 18.88
CA THR A 408 0.43 9.61 18.81
C THR A 408 0.78 8.46 19.75
N LEU A 409 1.26 7.37 19.17
CA LEU A 409 1.62 6.18 19.89
C LEU A 409 3.09 6.24 20.26
N HIS A 410 3.40 5.99 21.52
CA HIS A 410 4.76 5.97 22.04
C HIS A 410 5.13 4.57 22.48
N TYR A 411 6.33 4.13 22.11
CA TYR A 411 6.92 2.88 22.57
C TYR A 411 8.26 3.20 23.21
N ASN A 412 8.46 2.78 24.46
CA ASN A 412 9.65 3.11 25.27
C ASN A 412 9.99 4.62 25.28
N GLY A 413 8.99 5.49 25.26
CA GLY A 413 9.17 6.95 25.30
C GLY A 413 9.47 7.61 23.95
N HIS A 414 9.61 6.84 22.86
CA HIS A 414 9.79 7.36 21.51
C HIS A 414 8.47 7.32 20.73
N VAL A 415 8.24 8.33 19.88
CA VAL A 415 7.08 8.36 18.98
C VAL A 415 7.23 7.22 17.98
N ALA A 416 6.38 6.21 18.10
CA ALA A 416 6.40 5.03 17.26
C ALA A 416 5.70 5.28 15.92
N THR A 417 4.52 5.88 15.99
CA THR A 417 3.71 6.26 14.83
C THR A 417 2.62 7.21 15.27
N THR A 418 1.99 7.85 14.29
CA THR A 418 0.84 8.72 14.50
C THR A 418 -0.25 8.31 13.53
N VAL A 419 -1.47 8.21 14.03
CA VAL A 419 -2.66 7.91 13.23
C VAL A 419 -3.71 8.97 13.48
N THR A 420 -4.51 9.24 12.46
CA THR A 420 -5.51 10.28 12.49
C THR A 420 -6.88 9.77 12.08
N LYS A 421 -7.92 10.43 12.58
CA LYS A 421 -9.32 10.19 12.22
C LYS A 421 -10.06 11.51 12.17
N THR A 422 -10.81 11.74 11.10
CA THR A 422 -11.71 12.89 11.02
C THR A 422 -12.94 12.63 11.86
N ILE A 423 -13.30 13.60 12.70
CA ILE A 423 -14.44 13.54 13.61
C ILE A 423 -15.26 14.81 13.54
N HIS A 424 -16.55 14.67 13.84
CA HIS A 424 -17.53 15.75 13.83
C HIS A 424 -18.32 15.74 15.13
N ALA A 425 -18.85 16.90 15.53
CA ALA A 425 -19.76 17.02 16.66
C ALA A 425 -20.74 18.16 16.38
N TYR A 426 -22.03 17.86 16.27
CA TYR A 426 -23.04 18.85 15.90
C TYR A 426 -24.10 18.98 16.98
N SER A 427 -24.31 20.20 17.46
CA SER A 427 -25.32 20.59 18.44
C SER A 427 -26.75 20.37 17.97
N GLY A 428 -26.96 20.23 16.66
CA GLY A 428 -28.20 19.77 16.05
C GLY A 428 -27.98 19.02 14.74
N PHE A 429 -29.05 18.81 13.99
CA PHE A 429 -29.00 18.16 12.68
C PHE A 429 -28.33 19.06 11.63
N LYS A 430 -27.30 18.54 10.96
CA LYS A 430 -26.66 19.21 9.83
C LYS A 430 -26.69 18.33 8.61
N ALA A 431 -27.19 18.86 7.51
CA ALA A 431 -27.26 18.13 6.27
C ALA A 431 -26.91 19.02 5.08
N THR A 432 -26.59 18.38 3.98
CA THR A 432 -26.50 19.00 2.66
C THR A 432 -27.34 18.21 1.69
N TYR A 433 -27.77 18.83 0.59
CA TYR A 433 -28.53 18.15 -0.44
C TYR A 433 -28.15 18.59 -1.86
N ASP A 434 -28.45 17.72 -2.83
CA ASP A 434 -28.38 17.99 -4.26
C ASP A 434 -29.43 17.16 -5.01
N TRP A 435 -29.71 17.46 -6.28
CA TRP A 435 -30.66 16.71 -7.10
C TRP A 435 -30.01 15.76 -8.13
N THR A 436 -28.76 16.02 -8.53
CA THR A 436 -28.04 15.23 -9.56
C THR A 436 -26.54 15.50 -9.60
N ASP A 437 -26.06 16.69 -9.22
CA ASP A 437 -24.63 17.05 -9.22
C ASP A 437 -24.06 17.07 -7.79
N PRO A 438 -23.24 16.06 -7.41
CA PRO A 438 -22.65 15.99 -6.07
C PRO A 438 -21.61 17.08 -5.81
N ASN A 439 -21.18 17.85 -6.81
CA ASN A 439 -20.26 18.98 -6.63
C ASN A 439 -20.97 20.29 -6.28
N ASN A 440 -22.30 20.35 -6.41
CA ASN A 440 -23.11 21.54 -6.13
C ASN A 440 -24.09 21.28 -4.97
N LYS A 441 -23.54 20.86 -3.83
CA LYS A 441 -24.32 20.60 -2.62
C LYS A 441 -24.75 21.91 -1.97
N GLN A 442 -26.02 21.97 -1.57
CA GLN A 442 -26.59 23.09 -0.83
C GLN A 442 -26.72 22.70 0.65
N SER A 443 -26.44 23.64 1.55
CA SER A 443 -26.70 23.45 2.99
C SER A 443 -28.21 23.34 3.25
N LEU A 444 -28.58 22.49 4.21
CA LEU A 444 -29.92 22.45 4.79
C LEU A 444 -29.92 23.32 6.04
N ASP A 445 -30.42 24.54 5.92
CA ASP A 445 -30.58 25.47 7.04
C ASP A 445 -31.93 25.29 7.72
N TYR A 446 -32.02 25.63 9.01
CA TYR A 446 -33.26 25.54 9.77
C TYR A 446 -34.20 26.73 9.48
N PRO A 447 -35.50 26.51 9.24
CA PRO A 447 -36.19 25.21 9.11
C PRO A 447 -35.82 24.49 7.81
N TYR A 448 -35.65 23.17 7.88
CA TYR A 448 -35.14 22.33 6.80
C TYR A 448 -36.18 22.11 5.69
N ILE A 449 -36.35 23.11 4.83
CA ILE A 449 -37.30 23.09 3.71
C ILE A 449 -36.52 23.01 2.39
N ILE A 450 -36.89 22.06 1.54
CA ILE A 450 -36.37 21.89 0.19
C ILE A 450 -37.48 22.18 -0.80
N TYR A 451 -37.24 23.12 -1.71
CA TYR A 451 -38.16 23.41 -2.79
C TYR A 451 -37.82 22.60 -4.04
N ARG A 452 -38.73 21.71 -4.45
CA ARG A 452 -38.63 20.94 -5.70
C ARG A 452 -39.22 21.74 -6.85
N GLN A 453 -38.40 22.05 -7.86
CA GLN A 453 -38.82 22.66 -9.11
C GLN A 453 -39.31 21.61 -10.12
N SER A 454 -40.08 22.03 -11.12
CA SER A 454 -40.55 21.13 -12.20
C SER A 454 -39.39 20.52 -13.01
N THR A 455 -38.26 21.22 -13.11
CA THR A 455 -37.03 20.75 -13.76
C THR A 455 -36.42 19.54 -13.06
N HIS A 456 -36.73 19.30 -11.78
CA HIS A 456 -36.24 18.16 -11.00
C HIS A 456 -37.11 16.90 -11.16
N LYS A 457 -38.04 16.88 -12.12
CA LYS A 457 -38.86 15.70 -12.41
C LYS A 457 -37.99 14.49 -12.76
N GLY A 458 -38.19 13.39 -12.03
CA GLY A 458 -37.41 12.17 -12.20
C GLY A 458 -35.94 12.28 -11.80
N GLN A 459 -35.51 13.41 -11.24
CA GLN A 459 -34.21 13.55 -10.60
C GLN A 459 -34.30 13.04 -9.15
N GLY A 460 -33.19 12.51 -8.64
CA GLY A 460 -33.11 11.98 -7.29
C GLY A 460 -32.59 13.01 -6.32
N LEU A 461 -33.40 13.46 -5.37
CA LEU A 461 -32.94 14.27 -4.25
C LEU A 461 -32.02 13.44 -3.36
N ASN A 462 -30.76 13.82 -3.32
CA ASN A 462 -29.70 13.28 -2.47
C ASN A 462 -29.58 14.15 -1.22
N ILE A 463 -29.62 13.55 -0.03
CA ILE A 463 -29.38 14.23 1.25
C ILE A 463 -28.22 13.51 1.95
N TYR A 464 -27.21 14.26 2.36
CA TYR A 464 -26.04 13.77 3.08
C TYR A 464 -25.97 14.39 4.45
N SER A 465 -25.80 13.56 5.47
CA SER A 465 -25.60 14.01 6.84
C SER A 465 -24.98 12.92 7.68
N LEU A 466 -23.96 13.27 8.46
CA LEU A 466 -23.44 12.34 9.47
C LEU A 466 -24.47 12.04 10.57
N ASN A 467 -25.44 12.93 10.81
CA ASN A 467 -26.53 12.69 11.76
C ASN A 467 -27.50 11.60 11.27
N LEU A 468 -27.41 11.19 10.01
CA LEU A 468 -28.15 10.04 9.49
C LEU A 468 -27.49 8.70 9.81
N ILE A 469 -26.25 8.70 10.31
CA ILE A 469 -25.58 7.44 10.69
C ILE A 469 -26.25 6.86 11.93
N ASN A 470 -26.66 5.59 11.87
CA ASN A 470 -27.42 4.90 12.92
C ASN A 470 -28.75 5.59 13.33
N ALA A 471 -29.29 6.48 12.48
CA ALA A 471 -30.57 7.12 12.73
C ALA A 471 -31.75 6.19 12.37
N THR A 472 -32.93 6.50 12.89
CA THR A 472 -34.18 5.92 12.37
C THR A 472 -34.83 6.95 11.46
N VAL A 473 -35.06 6.60 10.20
CA VAL A 473 -35.67 7.50 9.21
C VAL A 473 -37.01 6.95 8.77
N ALA A 474 -38.04 7.79 8.81
CA ALA A 474 -39.35 7.53 8.25
C ALA A 474 -39.74 8.65 7.30
N TYR A 475 -40.70 8.40 6.42
CA TYR A 475 -41.30 9.47 5.61
C TYR A 475 -42.83 9.38 5.64
N ASP A 476 -43.46 10.53 5.46
CA ASP A 476 -44.91 10.71 5.35
C ASP A 476 -45.21 11.86 4.37
N GLY A 477 -46.47 12.08 4.01
CA GLY A 477 -46.92 13.21 3.20
C GLY A 477 -47.76 12.82 2.00
N ASP A 478 -48.16 13.83 1.24
CA ASP A 478 -49.07 13.69 0.09
C ASP A 478 -48.35 13.19 -1.18
N MET A 479 -47.01 13.27 -1.20
CA MET A 479 -46.18 12.77 -2.29
C MET A 479 -45.76 11.33 -2.04
N VAL A 480 -46.00 10.45 -3.02
CA VAL A 480 -45.50 9.07 -2.97
C VAL A 480 -44.19 9.01 -3.77
N PRO A 481 -43.05 8.63 -3.15
CA PRO A 481 -41.78 8.53 -3.84
C PRO A 481 -41.77 7.29 -4.75
N THR A 482 -41.23 7.43 -5.96
CA THR A 482 -41.00 6.29 -6.86
C THR A 482 -39.71 5.55 -6.55
N ARG A 483 -38.81 6.17 -5.79
CA ARG A 483 -37.63 5.55 -5.20
C ARG A 483 -37.37 6.13 -3.82
N TRP A 484 -37.04 5.26 -2.87
CA TRP A 484 -36.57 5.60 -1.54
C TRP A 484 -35.38 4.72 -1.18
N VAL A 485 -34.24 5.34 -0.88
CA VAL A 485 -33.03 4.66 -0.39
C VAL A 485 -32.55 5.42 0.85
N TYR A 486 -32.27 4.68 1.91
CA TYR A 486 -31.61 5.17 3.10
C TYR A 486 -30.42 4.26 3.38
N ASP A 487 -29.23 4.86 3.45
CA ASP A 487 -27.97 4.23 3.83
C ASP A 487 -27.56 4.80 5.19
N ASP A 488 -27.79 4.00 6.22
CA ASP A 488 -27.51 4.32 7.61
C ASP A 488 -26.02 4.22 7.98
N TYR A 489 -25.20 3.61 7.13
CA TYR A 489 -23.76 3.49 7.36
C TYR A 489 -23.01 4.73 6.86
N ASN A 490 -23.37 5.21 5.67
CA ASN A 490 -22.75 6.38 5.05
C ASN A 490 -23.49 7.70 5.34
N GLY A 491 -24.65 7.64 6.00
CA GLY A 491 -25.43 8.82 6.36
C GLY A 491 -26.05 9.50 5.14
N TYR A 492 -26.81 8.74 4.35
CA TYR A 492 -27.29 9.17 3.04
C TYR A 492 -28.75 8.78 2.78
N ILE A 493 -29.50 9.69 2.18
CA ILE A 493 -30.86 9.44 1.67
C ILE A 493 -30.93 9.80 0.19
N ASN A 494 -31.57 8.95 -0.61
CA ASN A 494 -31.99 9.27 -1.97
C ASN A 494 -33.49 9.10 -2.10
N VAL A 495 -34.18 10.15 -2.55
CA VAL A 495 -35.61 10.09 -2.85
C VAL A 495 -35.89 10.61 -4.25
N ARG A 496 -36.75 9.92 -5.00
CA ARG A 496 -37.14 10.31 -6.35
C ARG A 496 -38.65 10.44 -6.47
N PHE A 497 -39.08 11.44 -7.22
CA PHE A 497 -40.48 11.70 -7.55
C PHE A 497 -40.65 11.85 -9.06
N ASP A 498 -41.49 11.01 -9.67
CA ASP A 498 -41.78 11.06 -11.11
C ASP A 498 -43.09 11.82 -11.44
N SER A 499 -43.93 12.15 -10.45
CA SER A 499 -45.15 12.97 -10.63
C SER A 499 -44.93 14.44 -10.27
N ASP A 500 -45.66 15.33 -10.95
CA ASP A 500 -45.66 16.79 -10.70
C ASP A 500 -47.04 17.29 -10.25
N THR A 501 -47.74 16.49 -9.46
CA THR A 501 -49.03 16.85 -8.86
C THR A 501 -48.87 18.10 -7.98
N ARG A 502 -49.72 19.10 -8.21
CA ARG A 502 -49.57 20.45 -7.65
C ARG A 502 -49.90 20.45 -6.15
N ALA A 503 -49.12 21.22 -5.37
CA ALA A 503 -49.35 21.53 -3.95
C ALA A 503 -49.31 20.30 -3.01
N GLN A 504 -48.19 19.57 -3.02
CA GLN A 504 -47.96 18.41 -2.17
C GLN A 504 -46.65 18.55 -1.38
N ALA A 505 -46.62 17.98 -0.18
CA ALA A 505 -45.44 17.91 0.66
C ALA A 505 -45.00 16.46 0.86
N PHE A 506 -43.70 16.28 1.01
CA PHE A 506 -43.07 15.05 1.47
C PHE A 506 -42.24 15.38 2.71
N VAL A 507 -42.48 14.67 3.81
CA VAL A 507 -41.83 14.94 5.08
C VAL A 507 -40.97 13.73 5.44
N ILE A 508 -39.67 13.96 5.56
CA ILE A 508 -38.72 12.98 6.07
C ILE A 508 -38.54 13.27 7.56
N THR A 509 -38.88 12.31 8.41
CA THR A 509 -38.63 12.39 9.86
C THR A 509 -37.37 11.60 10.17
N VAL A 510 -36.37 12.28 10.70
CA VAL A 510 -35.09 11.71 11.12
C VAL A 510 -35.05 11.71 12.65
N ASN A 511 -35.06 10.53 13.24
CA ASN A 511 -34.81 10.33 14.66
C ASN A 511 -33.34 9.95 14.83
N CYS A 512 -32.52 10.92 15.22
CA CYS A 512 -31.12 10.70 15.55
C CYS A 512 -30.85 11.11 16.99
N GLU A 513 -29.65 10.88 17.48
CA GLU A 513 -29.31 11.17 18.87
C GLU A 513 -29.32 12.68 19.22
N ALA A 514 -29.20 13.55 18.22
CA ALA A 514 -29.38 14.99 18.41
C ALA A 514 -30.87 15.38 18.64
N GLY A 515 -31.81 14.50 18.30
CA GLY A 515 -33.25 14.73 18.43
C GLY A 515 -34.06 14.22 17.22
N GLU A 516 -35.37 14.50 17.24
CA GLU A 516 -36.24 14.34 16.09
C GLU A 516 -36.14 15.59 15.20
N TYR A 517 -35.85 15.39 13.91
CA TYR A 517 -35.78 16.45 12.91
C TYR A 517 -36.65 16.11 11.72
N ARG A 518 -37.19 17.16 11.07
CA ARG A 518 -38.04 17.00 9.89
C ARG A 518 -37.45 17.77 8.72
N ILE A 519 -37.28 17.08 7.61
CA ILE A 519 -36.91 17.67 6.32
C ILE A 519 -38.17 17.66 5.46
N ILE A 520 -38.60 18.84 5.03
CA ILE A 520 -39.85 19.01 4.27
C ILE A 520 -39.48 19.32 2.82
N VAL A 521 -39.84 18.43 1.91
CA VAL A 521 -39.72 18.65 0.48
C VAL A 521 -41.07 19.13 -0.04
N LEU A 522 -41.12 20.37 -0.52
CA LEU A 522 -42.31 20.98 -1.09
C LEU A 522 -42.22 20.96 -2.61
N ASN A 523 -43.23 20.38 -3.27
CA ASN A 523 -43.36 20.53 -4.71
C ASN A 523 -43.83 21.96 -5.03
N GLN A 524 -42.98 22.80 -5.62
CA GLN A 524 -43.35 24.16 -6.00
C GLN A 524 -44.41 24.10 -7.11
N ALA A 525 -45.68 24.21 -6.72
CA ALA A 525 -46.76 24.50 -7.64
C ALA A 525 -46.75 26.00 -7.91
N ARG A 526 -46.18 26.42 -9.05
CA ARG A 526 -46.48 27.74 -9.63
C ARG A 526 -47.96 27.79 -10.00
N SER A 527 -48.82 28.12 -9.03
CA SER A 527 -50.24 28.37 -9.25
C SER A 527 -50.41 29.87 -9.17
N TYR A 528 -50.29 30.50 -10.33
CA TYR A 528 -50.52 31.92 -10.46
C TYR A 528 -52.00 32.14 -10.71
N SER A 529 -52.62 33.06 -9.97
CA SER A 529 -53.98 33.51 -10.23
C SER A 529 -53.95 34.84 -10.96
N LEU A 530 -54.88 35.04 -11.91
CA LEU A 530 -55.06 36.32 -12.59
C LEU A 530 -56.36 36.95 -12.12
N SER A 531 -56.26 38.10 -11.47
CA SER A 531 -57.38 38.93 -11.10
C SER A 531 -57.42 40.18 -11.98
N ALA A 532 -58.61 40.52 -12.44
CA ALA A 532 -58.84 41.67 -13.30
C ALA A 532 -60.19 42.28 -12.90
N GLY A 533 -60.23 43.60 -12.70
CA GLY A 533 -61.43 44.34 -12.28
C GLY A 533 -61.37 45.79 -12.75
N MET A 534 -62.55 46.38 -12.96
CA MET A 534 -62.69 47.78 -13.37
C MET A 534 -62.88 48.68 -12.15
N ASP A 535 -62.16 49.79 -12.11
CA ASP A 535 -62.38 50.92 -11.22
C ASP A 535 -62.40 52.22 -12.04
N GLY A 536 -63.61 52.73 -12.30
CA GLY A 536 -63.82 53.80 -13.29
C GLY A 536 -63.33 53.38 -14.69
N ASP A 537 -62.50 54.23 -15.31
CA ASP A 537 -61.85 53.97 -16.60
C ASP A 537 -60.53 53.18 -16.47
N ASN A 538 -60.24 52.58 -15.30
CA ASN A 538 -59.01 51.83 -15.09
C ASN A 538 -59.30 50.33 -14.92
N LEU A 539 -58.61 49.52 -15.72
CA LEU A 539 -58.55 48.07 -15.57
C LEU A 539 -57.38 47.71 -14.63
N ASN A 540 -57.70 47.32 -13.40
CA ASN A 540 -56.73 46.84 -12.43
C ASN A 540 -56.51 45.34 -12.61
N VAL A 541 -55.26 44.93 -12.75
CA VAL A 541 -54.84 43.55 -12.95
C VAL A 541 -53.82 43.16 -11.89
N SER A 542 -54.06 42.04 -11.20
CA SER A 542 -53.14 41.49 -10.21
C SER A 542 -52.83 40.02 -10.50
N ILE A 543 -51.59 39.61 -10.20
CA ILE A 543 -51.11 38.23 -10.40
C ILE A 543 -50.63 37.71 -9.05
N GLY A 544 -51.38 36.80 -8.41
CA GLY A 544 -51.04 36.23 -7.10
C GLY A 544 -50.28 34.89 -7.21
N ASN A 545 -49.48 34.54 -6.20
CA ASN A 545 -48.85 33.22 -6.03
C ASN A 545 -49.47 32.49 -4.83
N GLU A 546 -50.29 31.45 -5.05
CA GLU A 546 -51.24 31.01 -4.02
C GLU A 546 -50.83 29.78 -3.18
N ASN A 547 -49.81 28.97 -3.56
CA ASN A 547 -49.73 27.59 -3.03
C ASN A 547 -48.45 27.17 -2.26
N SER A 548 -47.25 27.70 -2.53
CA SER A 548 -46.02 27.25 -1.85
C SER A 548 -45.89 27.76 -0.42
N ASP A 549 -46.25 29.02 -0.21
CA ASP A 549 -45.96 29.73 1.05
C ASP A 549 -46.97 29.34 2.14
N ALA A 550 -48.23 29.08 1.75
CA ALA A 550 -49.25 28.54 2.66
C ALA A 550 -48.93 27.11 3.12
N LEU A 551 -48.36 26.26 2.24
CA LEU A 551 -47.89 24.92 2.62
C LEU A 551 -46.65 25.01 3.50
N ALA A 552 -45.68 25.85 3.14
CA ALA A 552 -44.51 26.10 3.98
C ALA A 552 -44.91 26.58 5.38
N GLN A 553 -45.93 27.44 5.52
CA GLN A 553 -46.48 27.84 6.82
C GLN A 553 -47.25 26.72 7.54
N LYS A 554 -48.05 25.92 6.81
CA LYS A 554 -48.77 24.75 7.37
C LYS A 554 -47.81 23.74 7.99
N PHE A 555 -46.64 23.55 7.38
CA PHE A 555 -45.62 22.60 7.82
C PHE A 555 -44.48 23.26 8.63
N SER A 556 -44.44 24.60 8.76
CA SER A 556 -43.52 25.34 9.64
C SER A 556 -44.29 25.99 10.80
N THR A 557 -44.38 25.30 11.93
CA THR A 557 -45.05 25.80 13.15
C THR A 557 -44.31 26.96 13.86
N VAL A 558 -43.39 27.68 13.20
CA VAL A 558 -42.75 28.89 13.74
C VAL A 558 -42.50 29.88 12.60
N GLY A 559 -43.06 31.09 12.73
CA GLY A 559 -43.29 32.06 11.66
C GLY A 559 -42.10 32.42 10.77
N ILE A 560 -42.35 32.44 9.46
CA ILE A 560 -41.49 33.02 8.44
C ILE A 560 -42.37 33.86 7.48
N GLN A 561 -41.95 35.11 7.23
CA GLN A 561 -42.36 35.87 6.05
C GLN A 561 -41.51 35.39 4.86
N ALA A 562 -42.16 34.77 3.86
CA ALA A 562 -41.52 34.45 2.59
C ALA A 562 -41.32 35.75 1.79
N SER A 563 -40.09 36.02 1.33
CA SER A 563 -39.86 37.03 0.29
C SER A 563 -40.13 36.39 -1.07
N ALA A 564 -41.26 36.73 -1.69
CA ALA A 564 -41.58 36.29 -3.04
C ALA A 564 -40.61 36.94 -4.05
N GLU A 565 -40.08 36.14 -4.97
CA GLU A 565 -39.28 36.62 -6.10
C GLU A 565 -40.16 37.48 -7.02
N GLU A 566 -39.74 38.71 -7.33
CA GLU A 566 -40.45 39.59 -8.25
C GLU A 566 -40.24 39.13 -9.71
N LEU A 567 -41.28 38.52 -10.30
CA LEU A 567 -41.22 37.99 -11.68
C LEU A 567 -41.93 38.95 -12.65
N GLU A 568 -41.31 39.22 -13.81
CA GLU A 568 -41.86 40.07 -14.87
C GLU A 568 -42.72 39.25 -15.85
N TRP A 569 -44.03 39.51 -15.87
CA TRP A 569 -45.02 38.92 -16.77
C TRP A 569 -45.27 39.81 -17.98
N THR A 570 -45.55 39.20 -19.13
CA THR A 570 -46.11 39.93 -20.28
C THR A 570 -47.63 39.92 -20.18
N LEU A 571 -48.24 41.10 -20.13
CA LEU A 571 -49.68 41.31 -20.03
C LEU A 571 -50.24 41.85 -21.35
N GLU A 572 -51.28 41.22 -21.87
CA GLU A 572 -51.97 41.63 -23.10
C GLU A 572 -53.47 41.68 -22.87
N VAL A 573 -54.15 42.63 -23.51
CA VAL A 573 -55.61 42.74 -23.45
C VAL A 573 -56.18 42.75 -24.86
N TYR A 574 -57.17 41.89 -25.09
CA TYR A 574 -57.81 41.70 -26.40
C TYR A 574 -59.27 42.12 -26.35
N ASP A 575 -59.67 42.94 -27.31
CA ASP A 575 -61.06 43.21 -27.63
C ASP A 575 -61.64 41.99 -28.35
N THR A 576 -62.59 41.31 -27.69
CA THR A 576 -63.15 40.05 -28.22
C THR A 576 -64.15 40.28 -29.35
N VAL A 577 -64.73 41.48 -29.45
CA VAL A 577 -65.71 41.82 -30.48
C VAL A 577 -64.99 42.14 -31.78
N ASN A 578 -63.92 42.95 -31.71
CA ASN A 578 -63.15 43.36 -32.87
C ASN A 578 -61.93 42.47 -33.16
N SER A 579 -61.74 41.41 -32.36
CA SER A 579 -60.66 40.43 -32.49
C SER A 579 -59.27 41.06 -32.64
N ARG A 580 -58.99 42.12 -31.86
CA ARG A 580 -57.72 42.86 -31.90
C ARG A 580 -57.13 43.06 -30.51
N MET A 581 -55.81 43.09 -30.43
CA MET A 581 -55.11 43.49 -29.21
C MET A 581 -55.21 44.99 -29.02
N VAL A 582 -55.59 45.42 -27.81
CA VAL A 582 -55.74 46.83 -27.44
C VAL A 582 -54.70 47.29 -26.43
N TYR A 583 -54.02 46.36 -25.77
CA TYR A 583 -52.92 46.65 -24.84
C TYR A 583 -51.89 45.53 -24.83
N SER A 584 -50.61 45.88 -24.66
CA SER A 584 -49.49 44.97 -24.37
C SER A 584 -48.48 45.70 -23.48
N GLY A 585 -48.01 45.05 -22.42
CA GLY A 585 -47.06 45.63 -21.47
C GLY A 585 -46.41 44.58 -20.57
N LYS A 586 -45.50 45.03 -19.69
CA LYS A 586 -44.85 44.20 -18.67
C LYS A 586 -45.42 44.50 -17.29
N VAL A 587 -45.64 43.48 -16.46
CA VAL A 587 -46.18 43.63 -15.10
C VAL A 587 -45.41 42.74 -14.12
N MET A 588 -45.03 43.29 -12.97
CA MET A 588 -44.44 42.51 -11.87
C MET A 588 -45.55 41.72 -11.15
N SER A 589 -45.21 40.62 -10.48
CA SER A 589 -46.15 39.71 -9.83
C SER A 589 -46.91 40.27 -8.60
N THR A 590 -47.21 41.56 -8.56
CA THR A 590 -47.96 42.24 -7.51
C THR A 590 -49.24 42.84 -8.10
N GLU A 591 -49.20 43.97 -8.81
CA GLU A 591 -50.39 44.67 -9.35
C GLU A 591 -50.03 45.66 -10.49
N THR A 592 -50.96 45.93 -11.41
CA THR A 592 -50.87 47.05 -12.39
C THR A 592 -52.25 47.60 -12.75
N SER A 593 -52.29 48.81 -13.30
CA SER A 593 -53.51 49.50 -13.72
C SER A 593 -53.37 50.03 -15.14
N ILE A 594 -54.37 49.76 -15.98
CA ILE A 594 -54.40 50.14 -17.41
C ILE A 594 -55.56 51.10 -17.63
N ASN A 595 -55.28 52.30 -18.13
CA ASN A 595 -56.33 53.24 -18.52
C ASN A 595 -57.02 52.76 -19.80
N THR A 596 -58.35 52.60 -19.73
CA THR A 596 -59.21 52.12 -20.82
C THR A 596 -60.08 53.24 -21.42
N SER A 597 -59.85 54.52 -21.11
CA SER A 597 -60.58 55.65 -21.69
C SER A 597 -60.46 55.61 -23.23
N GLY A 598 -61.60 55.59 -23.91
CA GLY A 598 -61.68 55.49 -25.37
C GLY A 598 -61.75 54.06 -25.93
N TRP A 599 -61.75 53.03 -25.07
CA TRP A 599 -62.07 51.67 -25.49
C TRP A 599 -63.59 51.52 -25.67
N THR A 600 -64.01 50.65 -26.59
CA THR A 600 -65.42 50.42 -26.87
C THR A 600 -66.05 49.53 -25.80
N PRO A 601 -67.27 49.81 -25.31
CA PRO A 601 -67.97 48.92 -24.39
C PRO A 601 -68.09 47.50 -24.94
N GLY A 602 -67.72 46.49 -24.16
CA GLY A 602 -67.65 45.11 -24.62
C GLY A 602 -66.89 44.17 -23.71
N ILE A 603 -66.80 42.90 -24.12
CA ILE A 603 -66.04 41.88 -23.40
C ILE A 603 -64.59 41.92 -23.88
N TYR A 604 -63.67 41.98 -22.93
CA TYR A 604 -62.23 41.92 -23.16
C TYR A 604 -61.64 40.67 -22.51
N VAL A 605 -60.56 40.14 -23.08
CA VAL A 605 -59.76 39.06 -22.48
C VAL A 605 -58.43 39.64 -22.06
N VAL A 606 -58.16 39.60 -20.76
CA VAL A 606 -56.86 39.89 -20.17
C VAL A 606 -56.05 38.59 -20.19
N ARG A 607 -54.85 38.61 -20.76
CA ARG A 607 -53.94 37.46 -20.86
C ARG A 607 -52.60 37.82 -20.24
N ALA A 608 -52.13 37.04 -19.28
CA ALA A 608 -50.81 37.17 -18.69
C ALA A 608 -49.94 35.96 -19.04
N THR A 609 -48.70 36.19 -19.48
CA THR A 609 -47.78 35.13 -19.90
C THR A 609 -46.41 35.24 -19.23
N LEU A 610 -45.85 34.10 -18.81
CA LEU A 610 -44.50 33.97 -18.24
C LEU A 610 -43.91 32.61 -18.69
N GLY A 611 -43.01 32.65 -19.67
CA GLY A 611 -42.54 31.44 -20.36
C GLY A 611 -43.72 30.68 -20.97
N ASP A 612 -43.86 29.41 -20.61
CA ASP A 612 -44.95 28.54 -21.08
C ASP A 612 -46.27 28.70 -20.29
N ASN A 613 -46.28 29.50 -19.22
CA ASN A 613 -47.49 29.72 -18.42
C ASN A 613 -48.34 30.82 -19.05
N THR A 614 -49.63 30.53 -19.27
CA THR A 614 -50.62 31.51 -19.75
C THR A 614 -51.84 31.51 -18.84
N LEU A 615 -52.18 32.68 -18.29
CA LEU A 615 -53.42 32.92 -17.57
C LEU A 615 -54.32 33.80 -18.41
N SER A 616 -55.64 33.59 -18.34
CA SER A 616 -56.58 34.48 -19.01
C SER A 616 -57.84 34.71 -18.18
N LYS A 617 -58.39 35.92 -18.26
CA LYS A 617 -59.64 36.31 -17.59
C LYS A 617 -60.46 37.21 -18.50
N LYS A 618 -61.75 36.92 -18.59
CA LYS A 618 -62.71 37.79 -19.29
C LYS A 618 -63.17 38.90 -18.36
N ILE A 619 -63.25 40.12 -18.87
CA ILE A 619 -63.77 41.28 -18.15
C ILE A 619 -64.74 42.04 -19.05
N LEU A 620 -65.78 42.61 -18.44
CA LEU A 620 -66.71 43.49 -19.13
C LEU A 620 -66.28 44.93 -18.89
N ILE A 621 -66.00 45.67 -19.96
CA ILE A 621 -65.78 47.12 -19.93
C ILE A 621 -67.09 47.77 -20.38
N LYS A 622 -67.60 48.70 -19.58
CA LYS A 622 -68.94 49.30 -19.73
C LYS A 622 -68.91 50.62 -20.45
#